data_AF-A0A917U0P0-F1
#
_entry.id   AF-A0A917U0P0-F1
#
_cell.length_a   1.000
_cell.length_b   1.000
_cell.length_c   1.000
_cell.angle_alpha   90.00
_cell.angle_beta   90.00
_cell.angle_gamma   90.00
#
_symmetry.space_group_name_H-M   'P 1'
#
loop_
_entity.id
_entity.type
_entity.pdbx_description
1 polymer ?
#
loop_
_entity_poly.entity_id
_entity_poly.type
_entity_poly.pdbx_seq_one_letter_code
_entity_poly.pdbx_strand_id
1 'polypeptide(L)'
;MTQPDDATEALPTHHLPADPAAVTERHRTPPVPAQEPTVHLSGAEPTVYLGRGEPTVHLSGAEPTAHLAGTATDTAGASGVRTSRGTLAAPTTGPGGELRFGPGVPVAPPPAPAWPTPVPPTRRRSAWRRLVSVLSTLLTLVLLAAVGLWIWQRLSPLEITEVSVAVPSPAGERCDVSVDVVATVRTNGRAGTVEYQWLRSGSAPGALLDERVGWGQRSVELTLRWSFSGIGTTTESATVNIVSPAPTQASTEVVYSCPE
;
A
#
# COMPACT_ATOMS: atom_id res chain seq x y z
N MET A 1 5.16 -54.25 -4.71
CA MET A 1 4.37 -53.00 -4.66
C MET A 1 4.27 -52.58 -3.20
N THR A 2 5.29 -51.90 -2.71
CA THR A 2 5.34 -51.35 -1.35
C THR A 2 5.13 -49.85 -1.46
N GLN A 3 4.11 -49.37 -0.75
CA GLN A 3 3.76 -47.95 -0.62
C GLN A 3 4.96 -47.20 -0.02
N PRO A 4 5.41 -46.08 -0.60
CA PRO A 4 6.55 -45.34 -0.09
C PRO A 4 6.21 -44.76 1.29
N ASP A 5 7.11 -44.97 2.25
CA ASP A 5 7.00 -44.48 3.61
C ASP A 5 6.90 -42.95 3.62
N ASP A 6 5.82 -42.47 4.25
CA ASP A 6 5.37 -41.08 4.25
C ASP A 6 6.17 -40.24 5.25
N ALA A 7 7.34 -39.77 4.82
CA ALA A 7 8.06 -38.68 5.48
C ALA A 7 8.09 -37.45 4.56
N THR A 8 6.88 -36.96 4.25
CA THR A 8 6.69 -35.71 3.50
C THR A 8 6.95 -34.51 4.43
N GLU A 9 8.07 -33.80 4.23
CA GLU A 9 8.32 -32.53 4.90
C GLU A 9 8.45 -31.44 3.83
N ALA A 10 7.45 -30.55 3.76
CA ALA A 10 7.58 -29.29 3.04
C ALA A 10 8.36 -28.33 3.95
N LEU A 11 9.62 -28.06 3.62
CA LEU A 11 10.46 -27.18 4.40
C LEU A 11 10.09 -25.71 4.11
N PRO A 12 9.82 -24.88 5.12
CA PRO A 12 9.77 -23.43 4.94
C PRO A 12 11.16 -22.90 4.60
N THR A 13 11.30 -22.21 3.48
CA THR A 13 12.59 -21.67 3.03
C THR A 13 12.96 -20.43 3.84
N HIS A 14 13.68 -20.61 4.96
CA HIS A 14 14.38 -19.50 5.61
C HIS A 14 15.69 -19.22 4.86
N HIS A 15 15.71 -18.18 4.02
CA HIS A 15 16.96 -17.73 3.41
C HIS A 15 17.77 -16.86 4.39
N LEU A 16 18.89 -17.40 4.86
CA LEU A 16 19.99 -16.61 5.44
C LEU A 16 20.69 -15.82 4.31
N PRO A 17 21.06 -14.54 4.53
CA PRO A 17 21.92 -13.82 3.60
C PRO A 17 23.31 -14.44 3.58
N ALA A 18 23.81 -14.79 2.40
CA ALA A 18 25.17 -15.27 2.19
C ALA A 18 26.17 -14.15 2.49
N ASP A 19 27.05 -14.38 3.46
CA ASP A 19 28.17 -13.51 3.82
C ASP A 19 29.42 -13.92 3.02
N PRO A 20 29.96 -13.09 2.10
CA PRO A 20 31.08 -13.49 1.26
C PRO A 20 32.42 -13.05 1.87
N ALA A 21 32.90 -13.76 2.90
CA ALA A 21 34.31 -13.68 3.30
C ALA A 21 34.73 -14.83 4.23
N ALA A 22 35.40 -15.86 3.69
CA ALA A 22 36.63 -16.43 4.28
C ALA A 22 37.15 -17.57 3.39
N VAL A 23 38.35 -17.35 2.87
CA VAL A 23 39.13 -18.26 2.04
C VAL A 23 40.15 -18.98 2.91
N THR A 24 40.22 -20.32 2.75
CA THR A 24 41.33 -21.25 3.05
C THR A 24 41.63 -21.66 4.50
N GLU A 25 41.42 -22.94 4.82
CA GLU A 25 42.50 -23.82 5.29
C GLU A 25 42.19 -25.32 5.13
N ARG A 26 43.22 -26.10 4.74
CA ARG A 26 43.19 -27.55 4.54
C ARG A 26 43.48 -28.28 5.86
N HIS A 27 43.03 -29.55 5.88
CA HIS A 27 43.64 -30.72 6.55
C HIS A 27 43.26 -31.07 8.01
N ARG A 28 42.55 -32.22 8.12
CA ARG A 28 42.71 -33.38 9.03
C ARG A 28 41.44 -33.77 9.82
N THR A 29 40.94 -34.95 9.47
CA THR A 29 40.07 -35.82 10.26
C THR A 29 40.81 -36.38 11.49
N PRO A 30 40.12 -36.50 12.64
CA PRO A 30 40.18 -37.73 13.44
C PRO A 30 38.78 -38.18 13.93
N PRO A 31 38.63 -39.35 14.60
CA PRO A 31 37.53 -40.29 14.39
C PRO A 31 36.31 -40.13 15.31
N VAL A 32 35.21 -40.71 14.82
CA VAL A 32 33.92 -40.98 15.50
C VAL A 32 34.11 -41.87 16.74
N PRO A 33 33.33 -41.64 17.81
CA PRO A 33 32.74 -42.75 18.55
C PRO A 33 31.20 -42.71 18.48
N ALA A 34 30.65 -43.90 18.25
CA ALA A 34 29.24 -44.21 18.25
C ALA A 34 28.60 -44.02 19.63
N GLN A 35 27.40 -43.42 19.68
CA GLN A 35 26.37 -43.77 20.66
C GLN A 35 24.98 -43.72 20.01
N GLU A 36 24.24 -44.78 20.30
CA GLU A 36 22.90 -45.18 19.87
C GLU A 36 21.77 -44.31 20.45
N PRO A 37 20.51 -44.50 19.99
CA PRO A 37 19.50 -43.46 19.87
C PRO A 37 18.71 -43.26 21.17
N THR A 38 18.52 -42.00 21.57
CA THR A 38 17.54 -41.66 22.62
C THR A 38 16.40 -40.86 22.01
N VAL A 39 15.29 -41.55 21.79
CA VAL A 39 14.00 -40.97 21.42
C VAL A 39 13.49 -40.15 22.61
N HIS A 40 13.46 -38.83 22.46
CA HIS A 40 12.63 -37.96 23.31
C HIS A 40 11.39 -37.56 22.53
N LEU A 41 10.35 -38.39 22.64
CA LEU A 41 8.96 -37.99 22.37
C LEU A 41 8.50 -37.12 23.56
N SER A 42 8.76 -35.82 23.52
CA SER A 42 8.01 -34.86 24.33
C SER A 42 6.95 -34.23 23.45
N GLY A 43 5.76 -34.83 23.51
CA GLY A 43 4.53 -34.16 23.11
C GLY A 43 4.38 -32.90 23.96
N ALA A 44 4.36 -31.76 23.30
CA ALA A 44 3.86 -30.51 23.86
C ALA A 44 3.14 -29.78 22.73
N GLU A 45 1.82 -29.93 22.73
CA GLU A 45 0.94 -28.93 22.13
C GLU A 45 1.35 -27.55 22.68
N PRO A 46 1.56 -26.51 21.86
CA PRO A 46 1.39 -25.17 22.36
C PRO A 46 -0.10 -24.90 22.48
N THR A 47 -0.68 -25.33 23.60
CA THR A 47 -1.93 -24.78 24.10
C THR A 47 -1.66 -23.32 24.44
N VAL A 48 -1.87 -22.41 23.48
CA VAL A 48 -1.94 -20.99 23.79
C VAL A 48 -3.27 -20.74 24.48
N TYR A 49 -3.26 -20.77 25.80
CA TYR A 49 -4.29 -20.14 26.63
C TYR A 49 -4.21 -18.62 26.41
N LEU A 50 -4.95 -18.10 25.42
CA LEU A 50 -5.37 -16.71 25.49
C LEU A 50 -6.48 -16.64 26.53
N GLY A 51 -6.09 -16.12 27.70
CA GLY A 51 -6.98 -15.87 28.82
C GLY A 51 -8.26 -15.19 28.35
N ARG A 52 -9.37 -15.79 28.75
CA ARG A 52 -10.72 -15.25 28.73
C ARG A 52 -10.76 -14.02 29.64
N GLY A 53 -10.24 -12.90 29.15
CA GLY A 53 -10.46 -11.58 29.70
C GLY A 53 -11.61 -10.96 28.93
N GLU A 54 -12.76 -10.83 29.59
CA GLU A 54 -13.84 -9.97 29.10
C GLU A 54 -13.26 -8.59 28.77
N PRO A 55 -13.57 -7.99 27.60
CA PRO A 55 -13.43 -6.56 27.47
C PRO A 55 -14.59 -5.94 28.26
N THR A 56 -14.44 -5.83 29.58
CA THR A 56 -15.27 -4.93 30.37
C THR A 56 -14.87 -3.52 29.96
N VAL A 57 -15.64 -2.93 29.06
CA VAL A 57 -15.51 -1.52 28.69
C VAL A 57 -15.87 -0.71 29.94
N HIS A 58 -14.87 -0.25 30.67
CA HIS A 58 -15.04 0.82 31.64
C HIS A 58 -15.33 2.11 30.88
N LEU A 59 -16.61 2.42 30.69
CA LEU A 59 -17.10 3.77 30.42
C LEU A 59 -16.80 4.62 31.67
N SER A 60 -15.58 5.15 31.73
CA SER A 60 -15.29 6.27 32.62
C SER A 60 -16.00 7.49 32.04
N GLY A 61 -17.06 7.91 32.75
CA GLY A 61 -17.81 9.11 32.46
C GLY A 61 -16.90 10.33 32.53
N ALA A 62 -16.86 11.05 31.42
CA ALA A 62 -16.60 12.47 31.40
C ALA A 62 -17.69 13.10 30.51
N GLU A 63 -18.63 13.77 31.15
CA GLU A 63 -19.62 14.60 30.49
C GLU A 63 -18.92 15.66 29.62
N PRO A 64 -19.30 15.87 28.36
CA PRO A 64 -19.02 17.13 27.69
C PRO A 64 -20.10 18.14 28.13
N THR A 65 -19.82 18.86 29.21
CA THR A 65 -20.56 20.07 29.55
C THR A 65 -20.25 21.13 28.49
N ALA A 66 -21.24 21.46 27.65
CA ALA A 66 -21.12 22.55 26.69
C ALA A 66 -21.10 23.90 27.44
N HIS A 67 -19.93 24.52 27.55
CA HIS A 67 -19.80 25.91 27.98
C HIS A 67 -19.80 26.84 26.77
N LEU A 68 -20.95 27.45 26.52
CA LEU A 68 -21.11 28.61 25.65
C LEU A 68 -20.72 29.87 26.45
N ALA A 69 -19.54 30.40 26.19
CA ALA A 69 -19.12 31.76 26.51
C ALA A 69 -18.27 32.23 25.32
N GLY A 70 -18.60 33.29 24.58
CA GLY A 70 -19.11 34.57 25.05
C GLY A 70 -17.96 35.55 25.13
N THR A 71 -17.39 35.94 23.99
CA THR A 71 -16.68 37.23 23.87
C THR A 71 -17.16 37.93 22.61
N ALA A 72 -18.06 38.89 22.85
CA ALA A 72 -18.35 39.97 21.93
C ALA A 72 -17.08 40.81 21.75
N THR A 73 -16.75 41.14 20.52
CA THR A 73 -16.42 42.52 20.17
C THR A 73 -17.06 42.81 18.82
N ASP A 74 -17.95 43.79 18.87
CA ASP A 74 -18.54 44.49 17.75
C ASP A 74 -17.50 44.87 16.69
N THR A 75 -17.87 44.72 15.43
CA THR A 75 -18.09 45.87 14.52
C THR A 75 -18.79 45.36 13.26
N ALA A 76 -20.10 45.55 13.22
CA ALA A 76 -20.89 45.69 11.99
C ALA A 76 -20.26 46.80 11.12
N GLY A 77 -20.18 46.72 9.79
CA GLY A 77 -21.13 46.18 8.83
C GLY A 77 -21.51 47.33 7.89
N ALA A 78 -21.55 47.10 6.57
CA ALA A 78 -22.40 47.86 5.64
C ALA A 78 -22.32 47.27 4.23
N SER A 79 -23.16 46.25 3.97
CA SER A 79 -23.73 46.04 2.64
C SER A 79 -25.09 46.73 2.66
N GLY A 80 -25.25 47.73 1.79
CA GLY A 80 -26.48 48.50 1.69
C GLY A 80 -27.62 47.70 1.06
N VAL A 81 -28.85 48.09 1.38
CA VAL A 81 -29.90 48.51 0.42
C VAL A 81 -31.18 48.90 1.19
N ARG A 82 -31.50 50.19 1.01
CA ARG A 82 -32.80 50.86 0.87
C ARG A 82 -33.87 50.93 1.98
N THR A 83 -34.36 52.17 2.03
CA THR A 83 -35.73 52.67 2.22
C THR A 83 -36.29 52.78 3.64
N SER A 84 -36.17 53.99 4.19
CA SER A 84 -37.25 54.60 4.97
C SER A 84 -37.38 56.08 4.58
N ARG A 85 -38.53 56.36 3.97
CA ARG A 85 -39.07 57.69 3.64
C ARG A 85 -39.42 58.37 4.97
N GLY A 86 -38.65 59.38 5.38
CA GLY A 86 -38.89 60.17 6.57
C GLY A 86 -39.13 61.63 6.19
N THR A 87 -40.39 61.97 5.95
CA THR A 87 -40.90 63.34 5.86
C THR A 87 -40.60 64.06 7.17
N LEU A 88 -39.77 65.11 7.13
CA LEU A 88 -39.68 66.09 8.21
C LEU A 88 -40.10 67.46 7.68
N ALA A 89 -41.13 67.95 8.35
CA ALA A 89 -41.82 69.20 8.10
C ALA A 89 -40.93 70.42 8.33
N ALA A 90 -41.19 71.47 7.57
CA ALA A 90 -40.96 72.86 7.96
C ALA A 90 -42.35 73.50 8.22
N PRO A 91 -42.46 74.71 8.82
CA PRO A 91 -41.51 75.48 9.63
C PRO A 91 -42.14 75.93 10.97
N THR A 92 -41.34 76.51 11.88
CA THR A 92 -41.88 77.51 12.82
C THR A 92 -40.89 78.64 13.01
N THR A 93 -41.41 79.81 12.66
CA THR A 93 -40.90 81.17 12.72
C THR A 93 -40.25 81.54 14.05
N GLY A 94 -39.00 82.01 14.00
CA GLY A 94 -38.39 82.86 15.02
C GLY A 94 -38.04 84.21 14.38
N PRO A 95 -38.45 85.36 14.96
CA PRO A 95 -38.18 86.67 14.38
C PRO A 95 -36.81 87.19 14.83
N GLY A 96 -36.16 87.96 13.95
CA GLY A 96 -35.05 88.83 14.36
C GLY A 96 -33.68 88.37 13.88
N GLY A 97 -33.40 88.66 12.62
CA GLY A 97 -32.08 88.52 12.02
C GLY A 97 -32.05 89.27 10.69
N GLU A 98 -32.24 90.58 10.74
CA GLU A 98 -32.04 91.51 9.63
C GLU A 98 -30.57 91.43 9.16
N LEU A 99 -30.27 90.49 8.27
CA LEU A 99 -29.00 90.46 7.57
C LEU A 99 -29.07 91.48 6.44
N ARG A 100 -28.69 92.72 6.77
CA ARG A 100 -28.46 93.82 5.82
C ARG A 100 -27.29 93.46 4.91
N PHE A 101 -27.58 92.86 3.77
CA PHE A 101 -26.63 92.77 2.67
C PHE A 101 -26.56 94.15 1.99
N GLY A 102 -25.41 94.81 2.06
CA GLY A 102 -25.17 96.08 1.38
C GLY A 102 -25.30 95.96 -0.15
N PRO A 103 -25.63 97.05 -0.87
CA PRO A 103 -25.85 97.01 -2.31
C PRO A 103 -24.52 96.83 -3.02
N GLY A 104 -24.26 95.62 -3.54
CA GLY A 104 -23.04 95.34 -4.30
C GLY A 104 -22.60 93.88 -4.41
N VAL A 105 -23.38 92.90 -3.94
CA VAL A 105 -23.02 91.48 -4.13
C VAL A 105 -23.68 90.94 -5.40
N PRO A 106 -22.93 90.59 -6.47
CA PRO A 106 -23.52 89.95 -7.64
C PRO A 106 -24.17 88.62 -7.24
N VAL A 107 -25.43 88.44 -7.63
CA VAL A 107 -26.32 87.32 -7.26
C VAL A 107 -25.95 85.99 -7.94
N ALA A 108 -24.80 85.90 -8.61
CA ALA A 108 -24.37 84.68 -9.27
C ALA A 108 -22.93 84.32 -8.87
N PRO A 109 -22.71 83.21 -8.12
CA PRO A 109 -21.38 82.64 -8.02
C PRO A 109 -20.90 82.22 -9.42
N PRO A 110 -19.62 82.44 -9.78
CA PRO A 110 -19.10 81.96 -11.05
C PRO A 110 -19.25 80.43 -11.14
N PRO A 111 -19.50 79.87 -12.34
CA PRO A 111 -19.61 78.43 -12.50
C PRO A 111 -18.34 77.76 -11.99
N ALA A 112 -18.49 76.74 -11.15
CA ALA A 112 -17.36 75.99 -10.62
C ALA A 112 -16.52 75.44 -11.80
N PRO A 113 -15.18 75.52 -11.74
CA PRO A 113 -14.35 74.93 -12.78
C PRO A 113 -14.68 73.44 -12.91
N ALA A 114 -14.83 72.98 -14.14
CA ALA A 114 -15.01 71.56 -14.42
C ALA A 114 -13.73 70.83 -13.98
N TRP A 115 -13.77 70.25 -12.77
CA TRP A 115 -12.71 69.36 -12.31
C TRP A 115 -12.60 68.19 -13.28
N PRO A 116 -11.40 67.83 -13.75
CA PRO A 116 -11.23 66.64 -14.57
C PRO A 116 -11.77 65.45 -13.81
N THR A 117 -12.78 64.78 -14.35
CA THR A 117 -13.18 63.46 -13.84
C THR A 117 -12.00 62.52 -14.08
N PRO A 118 -11.45 61.88 -13.04
CA PRO A 118 -10.41 60.89 -13.24
C PRO A 118 -10.98 59.77 -14.12
N VAL A 119 -10.49 59.66 -15.35
CA VAL A 119 -10.78 58.51 -16.20
C VAL A 119 -10.30 57.29 -15.43
N PRO A 120 -11.16 56.32 -15.08
CA PRO A 120 -10.70 55.15 -14.35
C PRO A 120 -9.60 54.49 -15.20
N PRO A 121 -8.40 54.23 -14.63
CA PRO A 121 -7.36 53.57 -15.40
C PRO A 121 -7.94 52.28 -15.94
N THR A 122 -7.87 52.07 -17.26
CA THR A 122 -8.27 50.81 -17.87
C THR A 122 -7.42 49.74 -17.21
N ARG A 123 -8.05 48.96 -16.34
CA ARG A 123 -7.37 47.94 -15.56
C ARG A 123 -6.83 46.92 -16.56
N ARG A 124 -5.54 47.01 -16.93
CA ARG A 124 -4.74 45.92 -17.54
C ARG A 124 -4.56 44.74 -16.55
N ARG A 125 -5.60 44.43 -15.78
CA ARG A 125 -5.67 43.36 -14.80
C ARG A 125 -6.35 42.17 -15.46
N SER A 126 -5.66 41.44 -16.34
CA SER A 126 -6.20 40.14 -16.73
C SER A 126 -5.17 39.18 -17.31
N ALA A 127 -4.33 39.59 -18.26
CA ALA A 127 -3.48 38.62 -18.97
C ALA A 127 -2.46 37.93 -18.04
N TRP A 128 -1.72 38.68 -17.21
CA TRP A 128 -0.75 38.09 -16.26
C TRP A 128 -1.43 37.25 -15.18
N ARG A 129 -2.55 37.72 -14.62
CA ARG A 129 -3.32 36.94 -13.63
C ARG A 129 -3.92 35.67 -14.23
N ARG A 130 -4.39 35.72 -15.48
CA ARG A 130 -4.86 34.54 -16.22
C ARG A 130 -3.70 33.59 -16.50
N LEU A 131 -2.54 34.09 -16.91
CA LEU A 131 -1.33 33.27 -17.09
C LEU A 131 -0.92 32.59 -15.79
N VAL A 132 -0.83 33.32 -14.67
CA VAL A 132 -0.50 32.74 -13.36
C VAL A 132 -1.57 31.73 -12.93
N SER A 133 -2.86 32.01 -13.14
CA SER A 133 -3.92 31.05 -12.85
C SER A 133 -3.82 29.79 -13.70
N VAL A 134 -3.54 29.92 -15.01
CA VAL A 134 -3.37 28.78 -15.92
C VAL A 134 -2.16 27.95 -15.52
N LEU A 135 -1.03 28.61 -15.22
CA LEU A 135 0.18 27.95 -14.77
C LEU A 135 -0.04 27.22 -13.43
N SER A 136 -0.78 27.85 -12.51
CA SER A 136 -1.17 27.25 -11.24
C SER A 136 -2.07 26.04 -11.46
N THR A 137 -3.08 26.11 -12.34
CA THR A 137 -3.94 24.97 -12.65
C THR A 137 -3.18 23.83 -13.32
N LEU A 138 -2.22 24.15 -14.19
CA LEU A 138 -1.38 23.16 -14.87
C LEU A 138 -0.45 22.47 -13.86
N LEU A 139 0.20 23.25 -12.99
CA LEU A 139 1.04 22.71 -11.91
C LEU A 139 0.26 21.79 -10.97
N THR A 140 -0.97 22.18 -10.58
CA THR A 140 -1.83 21.30 -9.76
C THR A 140 -2.21 20.02 -10.49
N LEU A 141 -2.52 20.07 -11.79
CA LEU A 141 -2.80 18.87 -12.58
C LEU A 141 -1.59 17.95 -12.68
N VAL A 142 -0.39 18.50 -12.87
CA VAL A 142 0.87 17.73 -12.90
C VAL A 142 1.15 17.08 -11.55
N LEU A 143 0.96 17.80 -10.45
CA LEU A 143 1.11 17.24 -9.09
C LEU A 143 0.10 16.12 -8.83
N LEU A 144 -1.17 16.30 -9.19
CA LEU A 144 -2.19 15.27 -9.05
C LEU A 144 -1.87 14.03 -9.91
N ALA A 145 -1.39 14.22 -11.14
CA ALA A 145 -0.97 13.12 -11.99
C ALA A 145 0.25 12.39 -11.42
N ALA A 146 1.25 13.11 -10.90
CA ALA A 146 2.43 12.53 -10.28
C ALA A 146 2.08 11.73 -9.02
N VAL A 147 1.22 12.28 -8.14
CA VAL A 147 0.73 11.58 -6.95
C VAL A 147 -0.11 10.36 -7.35
N GLY A 148 -1.00 10.49 -8.34
CA GLY A 148 -1.79 9.39 -8.86
C GLY A 148 -0.91 8.25 -9.41
N LEU A 149 0.12 8.60 -10.19
CA LEU A 149 1.10 7.63 -10.69
C LEU A 149 1.92 7.00 -9.56
N TRP A 150 2.34 7.77 -8.56
CA TRP A 150 3.08 7.26 -7.41
C TRP A 150 2.27 6.27 -6.59
N ILE A 151 1.01 6.61 -6.29
CA ILE A 151 0.05 5.73 -5.62
C ILE A 151 -0.17 4.48 -6.47
N TRP A 152 -0.41 4.62 -7.77
CA TRP A 152 -0.59 3.48 -8.67
C TRP A 152 0.60 2.52 -8.65
N GLN A 153 1.83 3.05 -8.74
CA GLN A 153 3.04 2.25 -8.70
C GLN A 153 3.22 1.52 -7.36
N ARG A 154 2.82 2.14 -6.25
CA ARG A 154 2.93 1.53 -4.91
C ARG A 154 1.89 0.43 -4.67
N LEU A 155 0.70 0.53 -5.28
CA LEU A 155 -0.41 -0.40 -5.07
C LEU A 155 -0.54 -1.49 -6.15
N SER A 156 0.18 -1.46 -7.26
CA SER A 156 -0.05 -2.52 -8.26
C SER A 156 0.40 -3.90 -7.71
N PRO A 157 -0.39 -4.96 -7.96
CA PRO A 157 -0.24 -6.25 -7.30
C PRO A 157 0.91 -7.08 -7.86
N LEU A 158 1.29 -8.13 -7.13
CA LEU A 158 2.17 -9.18 -7.61
C LEU A 158 1.59 -9.82 -8.88
N GLU A 159 2.44 -10.04 -9.87
CA GLU A 159 2.09 -10.71 -11.13
C GLU A 159 3.13 -11.78 -11.43
N ILE A 160 2.63 -12.93 -11.89
CA ILE A 160 3.45 -14.06 -12.32
C ILE A 160 3.64 -13.94 -13.82
N THR A 161 4.89 -13.95 -14.28
CA THR A 161 5.24 -13.83 -15.70
C THR A 161 5.54 -15.18 -16.34
N GLU A 162 6.11 -16.10 -15.58
CA GLU A 162 6.50 -17.43 -16.06
C GLU A 162 6.57 -18.41 -14.89
N VAL A 163 6.20 -19.66 -15.13
CA VAL A 163 6.36 -20.76 -14.18
C VAL A 163 7.03 -21.90 -14.92
N SER A 164 8.15 -22.37 -14.39
CA SER A 164 8.88 -23.53 -14.91
C SER A 164 9.16 -24.49 -13.79
N VAL A 165 9.12 -25.79 -14.07
CA VAL A 165 9.42 -26.83 -13.09
C VAL A 165 10.57 -27.66 -13.63
N ALA A 166 11.54 -27.94 -12.77
CA ALA A 166 12.68 -28.75 -13.10
C ALA A 166 13.05 -29.67 -11.94
N VAL A 167 13.82 -30.70 -12.26
CA VAL A 167 14.46 -31.59 -11.29
C VAL A 167 15.96 -31.33 -11.37
N PRO A 168 16.52 -30.43 -10.53
CA PRO A 168 17.93 -30.04 -10.64
C PRO A 168 18.89 -31.21 -10.43
N SER A 169 18.50 -32.13 -9.54
CA SER A 169 19.30 -33.28 -9.12
C SER A 169 18.48 -34.58 -9.26
N PRO A 170 18.40 -35.16 -10.47
CA PRO A 170 17.61 -36.37 -10.68
C PRO A 170 18.17 -37.58 -9.92
N ALA A 171 17.30 -38.54 -9.59
CA ALA A 171 17.66 -39.76 -8.86
C ALA A 171 18.80 -40.55 -9.54
N GLY A 172 18.74 -40.70 -10.86
CA GLY A 172 19.65 -41.59 -11.60
C GLY A 172 19.41 -43.05 -11.22
N GLU A 173 20.48 -43.82 -11.08
CA GLU A 173 20.45 -45.26 -10.71
C GLU A 173 20.51 -45.52 -9.20
N ARG A 174 20.27 -44.48 -8.39
CA ARG A 174 20.36 -44.57 -6.93
C ARG A 174 19.04 -45.04 -6.34
N CYS A 175 19.13 -45.97 -5.40
CA CYS A 175 17.98 -46.47 -4.64
C CYS A 175 17.76 -45.64 -3.37
N ASP A 176 16.51 -45.61 -2.90
CA ASP A 176 16.11 -44.98 -1.63
C ASP A 176 16.57 -43.51 -1.54
N VAL A 177 16.17 -42.72 -2.54
CA VAL A 177 16.61 -41.32 -2.69
C VAL A 177 15.47 -40.33 -2.53
N SER A 178 15.83 -39.19 -1.95
CA SER A 178 15.00 -37.99 -1.99
C SER A 178 15.44 -37.10 -3.13
N VAL A 179 14.48 -36.72 -3.98
CA VAL A 179 14.65 -35.80 -5.09
C VAL A 179 13.93 -34.50 -4.76
N ASP A 180 14.60 -33.38 -5.02
CA ASP A 180 13.98 -32.07 -4.92
C ASP A 180 13.47 -31.66 -6.31
N VAL A 181 12.15 -31.46 -6.40
CA VAL A 181 11.50 -30.86 -7.57
C VAL A 181 11.34 -29.38 -7.27
N VAL A 182 11.90 -28.53 -8.14
CA VAL A 182 11.92 -27.08 -7.94
C VAL A 182 11.11 -26.40 -9.02
N ALA A 183 10.07 -25.67 -8.62
CA ALA A 183 9.36 -24.75 -9.48
C ALA A 183 9.97 -23.34 -9.36
N THR A 184 10.49 -22.82 -10.47
CA THR A 184 10.95 -21.44 -10.55
C THR A 184 9.80 -20.56 -11.06
N VAL A 185 9.28 -19.71 -10.17
CA VAL A 185 8.24 -18.73 -10.46
C VAL A 185 8.87 -17.38 -10.71
N ARG A 186 8.71 -16.85 -11.92
CA ARG A 186 9.13 -15.49 -12.25
C ARG A 186 8.01 -14.50 -12.01
N THR A 187 8.38 -13.34 -11.48
CA THR A 187 7.44 -12.29 -11.10
C THR A 187 7.88 -10.94 -11.64
N ASN A 188 6.96 -9.97 -11.64
CA ASN A 188 7.23 -8.59 -12.03
C ASN A 188 8.05 -7.77 -11.01
N GLY A 189 8.52 -8.38 -9.92
CA GLY A 189 9.33 -7.72 -8.88
C GLY A 189 8.52 -6.99 -7.82
N ARG A 190 7.19 -7.12 -7.82
CA ARG A 190 6.32 -6.51 -6.80
C ARG A 190 6.19 -7.43 -5.60
N ALA A 191 5.91 -6.85 -4.44
CA ALA A 191 5.66 -7.64 -3.24
C ALA A 191 4.25 -8.26 -3.27
N GLY A 192 4.11 -9.43 -2.68
CA GLY A 192 2.82 -10.12 -2.55
C GLY A 192 2.97 -11.51 -1.97
N THR A 193 1.91 -12.31 -2.09
CA THR A 193 1.89 -13.71 -1.67
C THR A 193 1.54 -14.57 -2.87
N VAL A 194 2.26 -15.67 -3.05
CA VAL A 194 1.92 -16.73 -4.00
C VAL A 194 1.28 -17.86 -3.20
N GLU A 195 0.03 -18.15 -3.49
CA GLU A 195 -0.69 -19.27 -2.88
C GLU A 195 -0.64 -20.44 -3.87
N TYR A 196 -0.12 -21.58 -3.45
CA TYR A 196 0.17 -22.69 -4.35
C TYR A 196 0.01 -24.05 -3.66
N GLN A 197 -0.16 -25.09 -4.46
CA GLN A 197 -0.21 -26.47 -3.99
C GLN A 197 0.56 -27.37 -4.95
N TRP A 198 1.15 -28.43 -4.41
CA TRP A 198 1.79 -29.48 -5.18
C TRP A 198 0.82 -30.65 -5.40
N LEU A 199 0.76 -31.15 -6.62
CA LEU A 199 0.04 -32.36 -6.99
C LEU A 199 1.06 -33.39 -7.49
N ARG A 200 1.01 -34.59 -6.93
CA ARG A 200 1.84 -35.73 -7.36
C ARG A 200 0.95 -36.81 -7.94
N SER A 201 1.41 -37.51 -8.98
CA SER A 201 0.68 -38.66 -9.54
C SER A 201 0.35 -39.71 -8.47
N GLY A 202 -0.89 -40.19 -8.45
CA GLY A 202 -1.29 -41.29 -7.56
C GLY A 202 -1.46 -40.93 -6.08
N SER A 203 -1.34 -39.67 -5.70
CA SER A 203 -1.53 -39.20 -4.31
C SER A 203 -2.62 -38.14 -4.21
N ALA A 204 -3.13 -37.94 -2.99
CA ALA A 204 -4.03 -36.82 -2.71
C ALA A 204 -3.29 -35.48 -2.95
N PRO A 205 -4.00 -34.41 -3.35
CA PRO A 205 -3.41 -33.09 -3.48
C PRO A 205 -2.72 -32.67 -2.17
N GLY A 206 -1.56 -32.02 -2.30
CA GLY A 206 -0.86 -31.44 -1.15
C GLY A 206 -1.67 -30.32 -0.50
N ALA A 207 -1.21 -29.89 0.68
CA ALA A 207 -1.74 -28.71 1.33
C ALA A 207 -1.54 -27.46 0.46
N LEU A 208 -2.38 -26.46 0.69
CA LEU A 208 -2.21 -25.13 0.13
C LEU A 208 -1.15 -24.40 0.97
N LEU A 209 -0.12 -23.85 0.31
CA LEU A 209 0.99 -23.15 0.92
C LEU A 209 1.02 -21.69 0.46
N ASP A 210 1.49 -20.82 1.34
CA ASP A 210 1.67 -19.40 1.09
C ASP A 210 3.16 -19.05 1.07
N GLU A 211 3.65 -18.61 -0.09
CA GLU A 211 5.01 -18.09 -0.23
C GLU A 211 5.02 -16.56 -0.32
N ARG A 212 5.85 -15.91 0.50
CA ARG A 212 5.93 -14.45 0.56
C ARG A 212 6.99 -13.92 -0.39
N VAL A 213 6.57 -13.14 -1.37
CA VAL A 213 7.46 -12.48 -2.32
C VAL A 213 7.80 -11.08 -1.83
N GLY A 214 9.07 -10.85 -1.54
CA GLY A 214 9.57 -9.54 -1.14
C GLY A 214 9.66 -8.55 -2.31
N TRP A 215 9.74 -7.27 -1.98
CA TRP A 215 9.91 -6.21 -2.98
C TRP A 215 11.22 -6.39 -3.76
N GLY A 216 11.17 -6.29 -5.09
CA GLY A 216 12.31 -6.44 -5.99
C GLY A 216 12.68 -7.89 -6.32
N GLN A 217 12.06 -8.89 -5.68
CA GLN A 217 12.28 -10.29 -5.99
C GLN A 217 11.55 -10.66 -7.28
N ARG A 218 12.30 -11.07 -8.31
CA ARG A 218 11.76 -11.46 -9.64
C ARG A 218 11.72 -12.97 -9.87
N SER A 219 12.22 -13.75 -8.93
CA SER A 219 12.30 -15.20 -9.00
C SER A 219 12.08 -15.74 -7.60
N VAL A 220 11.24 -16.76 -7.49
CA VAL A 220 10.91 -17.45 -6.26
C VAL A 220 10.94 -18.94 -6.55
N GLU A 221 11.56 -19.71 -5.66
CA GLU A 221 11.68 -21.16 -5.80
C GLU A 221 10.71 -21.84 -4.86
N LEU A 222 9.79 -22.62 -5.42
CA LEU A 222 8.88 -23.48 -4.67
C LEU A 222 9.45 -24.89 -4.75
N THR A 223 9.75 -25.50 -3.61
CA THR A 223 10.40 -26.81 -3.56
C THR A 223 9.46 -27.89 -3.07
N LEU A 224 9.50 -29.04 -3.73
CA LEU A 224 8.87 -30.28 -3.29
C LEU A 224 9.97 -31.32 -3.09
N ARG A 225 10.15 -31.75 -1.84
CA ARG A 225 11.04 -32.87 -1.49
C ARG A 225 10.26 -34.18 -1.57
N TRP A 226 10.75 -35.13 -2.37
CA TRP A 226 10.07 -36.40 -2.60
C TRP A 226 11.01 -37.60 -2.50
N SER A 227 10.73 -38.49 -1.55
CA SER A 227 11.41 -39.77 -1.37
C SER A 227 10.83 -40.88 -2.27
N PHE A 228 11.72 -41.57 -2.98
CA PHE A 228 11.45 -42.80 -3.73
C PHE A 228 12.21 -43.95 -3.09
N SER A 229 11.54 -45.09 -2.91
CA SER A 229 12.12 -46.27 -2.28
C SER A 229 11.73 -47.56 -3.01
N GLY A 230 12.59 -48.58 -2.92
CA GLY A 230 12.35 -49.89 -3.52
C GLY A 230 13.00 -50.07 -4.90
N ILE A 231 12.88 -51.28 -5.44
CA ILE A 231 13.53 -51.69 -6.70
C ILE A 231 12.62 -51.44 -7.92
N GLY A 232 13.24 -51.24 -9.08
CA GLY A 232 12.55 -51.09 -10.36
C GLY A 232 12.61 -49.67 -10.94
N THR A 233 11.82 -49.45 -11.99
CA THR A 233 11.72 -48.15 -12.67
C THR A 233 10.30 -47.61 -12.58
N THR A 234 10.16 -46.33 -12.23
CA THR A 234 8.87 -45.63 -12.24
C THR A 234 9.05 -44.22 -12.78
N THR A 235 8.03 -43.72 -13.47
CA THR A 235 7.94 -42.35 -13.93
C THR A 235 6.71 -41.72 -13.30
N GLU A 236 6.92 -40.68 -12.52
CA GLU A 236 5.87 -40.00 -11.78
C GLU A 236 5.82 -38.52 -12.17
N SER A 237 4.64 -37.91 -12.06
CA SER A 237 4.46 -36.50 -12.43
C SER A 237 4.32 -35.61 -11.19
N ALA A 238 5.03 -34.49 -11.21
CA ALA A 238 4.93 -33.44 -10.22
C ALA A 238 4.40 -32.17 -10.89
N THR A 239 3.25 -31.70 -10.42
CA THR A 239 2.57 -30.51 -10.94
C THR A 239 2.45 -29.47 -9.83
N VAL A 240 2.93 -28.25 -10.09
CA VAL A 240 2.63 -27.10 -9.24
C VAL A 240 1.38 -26.42 -9.75
N ASN A 241 0.41 -26.19 -8.86
CA ASN A 241 -0.79 -25.41 -9.13
C ASN A 241 -0.78 -24.16 -8.28
N ILE A 242 -0.58 -23.02 -8.93
CA ILE A 242 -0.65 -21.70 -8.31
C ILE A 242 -2.11 -21.25 -8.37
N VAL A 243 -2.67 -20.86 -7.23
CA VAL A 243 -4.05 -20.41 -7.07
C VAL A 243 -4.15 -18.88 -7.11
N SER A 244 -3.20 -18.19 -6.47
CA SER A 244 -3.12 -16.74 -6.37
C SER A 244 -1.69 -16.27 -6.64
N PRO A 245 -1.44 -15.12 -7.30
CA PRO A 245 -2.40 -14.08 -7.74
C PRO A 245 -3.16 -14.37 -9.04
N ALA A 246 -2.70 -15.33 -9.85
CA ALA A 246 -3.37 -15.76 -11.07
C ALA A 246 -3.22 -17.27 -11.24
N PRO A 247 -4.30 -18.01 -11.57
CA PRO A 247 -4.27 -19.45 -11.65
C PRO A 247 -3.36 -19.90 -12.80
N THR A 248 -2.27 -20.59 -12.46
CA THR A 248 -1.26 -21.06 -13.42
C THR A 248 -0.71 -22.40 -12.97
N GLN A 249 -0.40 -23.28 -13.92
CA GLN A 249 0.13 -24.61 -13.65
C GLN A 249 1.36 -24.89 -14.49
N ALA A 250 2.27 -25.68 -13.94
CA ALA A 250 3.41 -26.23 -14.65
C ALA A 250 3.73 -27.62 -14.07
N SER A 251 4.25 -28.51 -14.91
CA SER A 251 4.51 -29.90 -14.54
C SER A 251 5.84 -30.38 -15.06
N THR A 252 6.43 -31.35 -14.37
CA THR A 252 7.59 -32.11 -14.84
C THR A 252 7.39 -33.59 -14.52
N GLU A 253 8.10 -34.43 -15.25
CA GLU A 253 8.24 -35.85 -14.93
C GLU A 253 9.48 -36.08 -14.07
N VAL A 254 9.37 -37.02 -13.13
CA VAL A 254 10.45 -37.51 -12.28
C VAL A 254 10.62 -38.99 -12.58
N VAL A 255 11.81 -39.37 -13.05
CA VAL A 255 12.16 -40.76 -13.33
C VAL A 255 12.98 -41.30 -12.19
N TYR A 256 12.52 -42.40 -11.60
CA TYR A 256 13.24 -43.18 -10.60
C TYR A 256 13.67 -44.51 -11.23
N SER A 257 14.92 -44.91 -10.99
CA SER A 257 15.48 -46.16 -11.49
C SER A 257 16.39 -46.76 -10.43
N CYS A 258 16.02 -47.90 -9.88
CA CYS A 258 16.84 -48.67 -8.94
C CYS A 258 17.07 -50.07 -9.54
N PRO A 259 18.33 -50.46 -9.79
CA PRO A 259 18.65 -51.79 -10.28
C PRO A 259 18.24 -52.86 -9.25
N GLU A 260 17.88 -54.04 -9.75
CA GLU A 260 17.62 -55.24 -8.91
C GLU A 260 18.90 -55.82 -8.29
#